data_AF-A0A026WTH0-F1
#
_entry.id   AF-A0A026WTH0-F1
#
_cell.length_a   1.000
_cell.length_b   1.000
_cell.length_c   1.000
_cell.angle_alpha   90.00
_cell.angle_beta   90.00
_cell.angle_gamma   90.00
#
_symmetry.space_group_name_H-M   'P 1'
#
loop_
_entity.id
_entity.type
_entity.pdbx_description
1 polymer ?
#
loop_
_entity_poly.entity_id
_entity_poly.type
_entity_poly.pdbx_seq_one_letter_code
_entity_poly.pdbx_strand_id
1 'polypeptide(L)'
;VVYRIDCKECSCCYVGQTKRHLKTRVNEHICDIKKDVSCQSVVSNHRLCHNHNFDWCNTKVLRQESNRRKREIAEMWFIKCNNNSISSLYI
;
A
#
# COMPACT_ATOMS: atom_id res chain seq x y z
N VAL A 1 5.29 11.11 0.45
CA VAL A 1 5.62 10.09 1.47
C VAL A 1 5.56 8.71 0.85
N VAL A 2 6.53 7.85 1.15
CA VAL A 2 6.47 6.39 0.92
C VAL A 2 6.04 5.75 2.25
N TYR A 3 5.06 4.85 2.19
CA TYR A 3 4.45 4.25 3.36
C TYR A 3 4.22 2.75 3.17
N ARG A 4 3.97 2.07 4.28
CA ARG A 4 3.70 0.64 4.37
C ARG A 4 2.46 0.37 5.21
N ILE A 5 1.64 -0.56 4.75
CA ILE A 5 0.50 -1.10 5.51
C ILE A 5 0.70 -2.61 5.60
N ASP A 6 0.70 -3.14 6.83
CA ASP A 6 0.87 -4.58 7.06
C ASP A 6 -0.48 -5.31 6.99
N CYS A 7 -0.47 -6.53 6.44
CA CYS A 7 -1.59 -7.44 6.57
C CYS A 7 -1.64 -7.97 8.02
N LYS A 8 -2.84 -8.17 8.57
CA LYS A 8 -3.01 -8.67 9.94
C LYS A 8 -2.89 -10.19 10.03
N GLU A 9 -3.24 -10.88 8.95
CA GLU A 9 -3.41 -12.33 8.92
C GLU A 9 -2.22 -13.05 8.23
N CYS A 10 -1.36 -12.32 7.52
CA CYS A 10 -0.17 -12.91 6.90
C CYS A 10 1.04 -11.96 6.88
N SER A 11 2.20 -12.47 6.46
CA SER A 11 3.46 -11.71 6.39
C SER A 11 3.53 -10.71 5.22
N CYS A 12 2.46 -10.61 4.42
CA CYS A 12 2.37 -9.67 3.32
C CYS A 12 2.21 -8.23 3.80
N CYS A 13 2.69 -7.30 2.97
CA CYS A 13 2.49 -5.88 3.20
C CYS A 13 2.22 -5.15 1.88
N TYR A 14 1.57 -4.00 1.96
CA TYR A 14 1.44 -3.08 0.84
C TYR A 14 2.43 -1.93 1.04
N VAL A 15 3.24 -1.65 0.02
CA VAL A 15 4.09 -0.47 -0.03
C VAL A 15 3.62 0.44 -1.15
N GLY A 16 3.45 1.71 -0.86
CA GLY A 16 3.05 2.70 -1.86
C GLY A 16 3.53 4.11 -1.52
N GLN A 17 3.41 5.02 -2.48
CA GLN A 17 3.65 6.45 -2.25
C GLN A 17 2.42 7.32 -2.43
N THR A 18 2.48 8.52 -1.83
CA THR A 18 1.47 9.56 -1.98
C THR A 18 2.08 10.95 -1.89
N LYS A 19 1.51 11.89 -2.67
CA LYS A 19 1.72 13.33 -2.50
C LYS A 19 0.68 13.94 -1.55
N ARG A 20 -0.47 13.29 -1.35
CA ARG A 20 -1.53 13.72 -0.42
C ARG A 20 -1.14 13.42 1.03
N HIS A 21 -1.94 13.90 1.98
CA HIS A 21 -1.88 13.43 3.35
C HIS A 21 -2.05 11.92 3.42
N LEU A 22 -1.21 11.25 4.20
CA LEU A 22 -1.20 9.80 4.33
C LEU A 22 -2.58 9.26 4.76
N LYS A 23 -3.20 9.90 5.75
CA LYS A 23 -4.55 9.56 6.23
C LYS A 23 -5.59 9.57 5.11
N THR A 24 -5.54 10.57 4.23
CA THR A 24 -6.45 10.64 3.06
C THR A 24 -6.23 9.44 2.14
N ARG A 25 -4.98 9.10 1.83
CA ARG A 25 -4.68 7.96 0.95
C ARG A 25 -5.10 6.61 1.56
N VAL A 26 -4.93 6.45 2.87
CA VAL A 26 -5.42 5.26 3.59
C VAL A 26 -6.93 5.15 3.52
N ASN A 27 -7.65 6.26 3.73
CA ASN A 27 -9.11 6.28 3.61
C ASN A 27 -9.60 5.97 2.19
N GLU A 28 -8.89 6.43 1.16
CA GLU A 28 -9.18 6.06 -0.24
C GLU A 28 -9.14 4.54 -0.43
N HIS A 29 -8.10 3.86 0.07
CA HIS A 29 -8.01 2.40 0.00
C HIS A 29 -9.15 1.70 0.76
N ILE A 30 -9.55 2.22 1.92
CA ILE A 30 -10.68 1.67 2.69
C ILE A 30 -12.00 1.82 1.92
N CYS A 31 -12.20 2.97 1.27
CA CYS A 31 -13.38 3.21 0.44
C CYS A 31 -13.39 2.34 -0.82
N ASP A 32 -12.23 2.06 -1.40
CA ASP A 32 -12.08 1.21 -2.59
C ASP A 32 -12.60 -0.22 -2.35
N ILE A 33 -12.58 -0.71 -1.10
CA ILE A 33 -13.12 -2.03 -0.72
C ILE A 33 -14.61 -2.17 -1.10
N LYS A 34 -15.35 -1.06 -1.11
CA LYS A 34 -16.80 -1.07 -1.41
C LYS A 34 -17.11 -0.99 -2.90
N LYS A 35 -16.09 -0.83 -3.75
CA LYS A 35 -16.26 -0.70 -5.20
C LYS A 35 -16.42 -2.07 -5.85
N ASP A 36 -16.97 -2.05 -7.07
CA ASP A 36 -17.01 -3.20 -7.96
C ASP A 36 -15.62 -3.82 -8.13
N VAL A 37 -15.56 -5.16 -8.24
CA VAL A 37 -14.32 -5.93 -8.31
C VAL A 37 -13.41 -5.47 -9.46
N SER A 38 -13.98 -5.02 -10.58
CA SER A 38 -13.21 -4.50 -11.73
C SER A 38 -12.44 -3.21 -11.42
N CYS A 39 -12.84 -2.47 -10.38
CA CYS A 39 -12.25 -1.18 -9.99
C CYS A 39 -11.37 -1.28 -8.73
N GLN A 40 -11.10 -2.49 -8.24
CA GLN A 40 -10.45 -2.68 -6.94
C GLN A 40 -8.93 -2.55 -7.01
N SER A 41 -8.36 -1.89 -6.00
CA SER A 41 -6.92 -1.78 -5.82
C SER A 41 -6.29 -3.12 -5.45
N VAL A 42 -4.98 -3.23 -5.61
CA VAL A 42 -4.18 -4.41 -5.20
C VAL A 42 -4.40 -4.78 -3.73
N VAL A 43 -4.60 -3.76 -2.89
CA VAL A 43 -4.89 -3.89 -1.46
C VAL A 43 -6.27 -4.52 -1.25
N SER A 44 -7.27 -4.05 -2.01
CA SER A 44 -8.64 -4.56 -1.94
C SER A 44 -8.72 -6.00 -2.47
N ASN A 45 -8.04 -6.29 -3.57
CA ASN A 45 -7.93 -7.64 -4.15
C ASN A 45 -7.30 -8.63 -3.18
N HIS A 46 -6.16 -8.29 -2.54
CA HIS A 46 -5.54 -9.17 -1.54
C HIS A 46 -6.50 -9.48 -0.39
N ARG A 47 -7.17 -8.45 0.12
CA ARG A 47 -8.18 -8.59 1.18
C ARG A 47 -9.31 -9.52 0.77
N LEU A 48 -9.90 -9.36 -0.41
CA LEU A 48 -11.04 -10.18 -0.83
C LEU A 48 -10.65 -11.62 -1.19
N CYS A 49 -9.58 -11.82 -1.96
CA CYS A 49 -9.15 -13.15 -2.41
C CYS A 49 -8.70 -14.04 -1.25
N HIS A 50 -8.16 -13.46 -0.18
CA HIS A 50 -7.64 -14.20 0.97
C HIS A 50 -8.49 -14.03 2.24
N ASN A 51 -9.58 -13.26 2.18
CA ASN A 51 -10.37 -12.89 3.35
C ASN A 51 -9.51 -12.29 4.49
N HIS A 52 -8.54 -11.45 4.12
CA HIS A 52 -7.59 -10.79 5.02
C HIS A 52 -8.00 -9.34 5.30
N ASN A 53 -7.33 -8.69 6.24
CA ASN A 53 -7.48 -7.28 6.51
C ASN A 53 -6.13 -6.60 6.75
N PHE A 54 -6.08 -5.30 6.50
CA PHE A 54 -4.86 -4.52 6.72
C PHE A 54 -4.92 -3.78 8.06
N ASP A 55 -3.76 -3.51 8.65
CA ASP A 55 -3.65 -2.64 9.81
C ASP A 55 -3.68 -1.16 9.41
N TRP A 56 -4.89 -0.70 9.08
CA TRP A 56 -5.15 0.67 8.64
C TRP A 56 -4.71 1.73 9.67
N CYS A 57 -4.82 1.40 10.96
CA CYS A 57 -4.47 2.32 12.05
C CYS A 57 -2.96 2.44 12.24
N ASN A 58 -2.20 1.38 11.96
CA ASN A 58 -0.75 1.34 12.15
C ASN A 58 0.02 1.47 10.83
N THR A 59 -0.37 2.46 10.01
CA THR A 59 0.34 2.73 8.76
C THR A 59 1.73 3.32 9.05
N LYS A 60 2.78 2.68 8.53
CA LYS A 60 4.17 3.06 8.77
C LYS A 60 4.67 4.00 7.68
N VAL A 61 5.30 5.12 8.08
CA VAL A 61 6.03 5.98 7.14
C VAL A 61 7.43 5.42 6.95
N LEU A 62 7.76 5.06 5.71
CA LEU A 62 9.07 4.51 5.37
C LEU A 62 10.06 5.61 4.95
N ARG A 63 9.58 6.60 4.18
CA ARG A 63 10.39 7.76 3.77
C ARG A 63 9.52 8.98 3.49
N GLN A 64 9.96 10.14 3.96
CA GLN A 64 9.40 11.43 3.54
C GLN A 64 10.29 12.04 2.47
N GLU A 65 9.70 12.36 1.32
CA GLU A 65 10.42 12.89 0.17
C GLU A 65 9.48 13.76 -0.66
N SER A 66 9.87 15.01 -0.88
CA SER A 66 9.08 16.00 -1.63
C SER A 66 9.28 15.83 -3.12
N ASN A 67 10.51 15.52 -3.55
CA ASN A 67 10.84 15.32 -4.96
C ASN A 67 10.19 14.04 -5.50
N ARG A 68 9.45 14.17 -6.61
CA ARG A 68 8.70 13.04 -7.19
C ARG A 68 9.60 11.88 -7.60
N ARG A 69 10.67 12.14 -8.36
CA ARG A 69 11.59 11.10 -8.86
C ARG A 69 12.29 10.37 -7.72
N LYS A 70 12.80 11.11 -6.72
CA LYS A 70 13.41 10.50 -5.54
C LYS A 70 12.42 9.62 -4.76
N ARG A 71 11.16 10.03 -4.72
CA ARG A 71 10.09 9.27 -4.06
C ARG A 71 9.71 8.00 -4.83
N GLU A 72 9.64 8.06 -6.15
CA GLU A 72 9.43 6.90 -7.04
C GLU A 72 10.55 5.87 -6.86
N ILE A 73 11.81 6.32 -6.88
CA ILE A 73 12.98 5.44 -6.64
C ILE A 73 12.92 4.81 -5.25
N ALA A 74 12.58 5.59 -4.23
CA ALA A 74 12.45 5.08 -2.86
C ALA A 74 11.33 4.03 -2.74
N GLU A 75 10.17 4.27 -3.36
CA GLU A 75 9.07 3.29 -3.43
C GLU A 75 9.54 1.98 -4.07
N MET A 76 10.18 2.04 -5.24
CA MET A 76 10.72 0.86 -5.92
C MET A 76 11.71 0.11 -5.03
N TRP A 77 12.63 0.82 -4.37
CA TRP A 77 13.59 0.22 -3.46
C TRP A 77 12.91 -0.54 -2.33
N PHE A 78 11.95 0.09 -1.64
CA PHE A 78 11.20 -0.57 -0.56
C PHE A 78 10.35 -1.74 -1.04
N ILE A 79 9.84 -1.71 -2.28
CA ILE A 79 9.10 -2.83 -2.86
C ILE A 79 10.05 -4.01 -3.15
N LYS A 80 11.22 -3.77 -3.74
CA LYS A 80 12.18 -4.82 -4.06
C LYS A 80 12.87 -5.40 -2.81
N CYS A 81 13.09 -4.60 -1.76
CA CYS A 81 13.67 -5.08 -0.51
C CYS A 81 12.68 -5.81 0.40
N ASN A 82 11.36 -5.73 0.14
CA ASN A 82 10.34 -6.46 0.88
C ASN A 82 9.78 -7.58 0.01
N ASN A 83 10.31 -8.80 0.14
CA ASN A 83 9.87 -9.97 -0.65
C ASN A 83 8.37 -10.31 -0.50
N ASN A 84 7.72 -9.83 0.56
CA ASN A 84 6.29 -10.05 0.81
C ASN A 84 5.42 -8.84 0.41
N SER A 85 5.97 -7.88 -0.33
CA SER A 85 5.21 -6.72 -0.79
C SER A 85 4.23 -7.11 -1.90
N ILE A 86 2.92 -6.96 -1.67
CA ILE A 86 1.91 -7.25 -2.70
C ILE A 86 1.98 -6.28 -3.88
N SER A 87 2.65 -5.15 -3.71
CA SER A 87 2.91 -4.16 -4.77
C SER A 87 3.93 -4.65 -5.80
N SER A 88 4.70 -5.71 -5.51
CA SER A 88 5.72 -6.24 -6.44
C SER A 88 5.14 -6.84 -7.71
N LEU A 89 3.85 -7.22 -7.71
CA LEU A 89 3.14 -7.75 -8.88
C LEU A 89 2.91 -6.69 -9.98
N TYR A 90 3.16 -5.42 -9.67
CA TYR A 90 2.87 -4.27 -10.54
C TYR A 90 4.12 -3.43 -10.87
N ILE A 91 5.33 -3.95 -10.57
CA ILE A 91 6.65 -3.33 -10.86
C ILE A 91 7.65 -4.34 -11.40
#